data_AF-A0A2E8HNP2-F1
#
_entry.id   AF-A0A2E8HNP2-F1
#
_cell.length_a   1.000
_cell.length_b   1.000
_cell.length_c   1.000
_cell.angle_alpha   90.00
_cell.angle_beta   90.00
_cell.angle_gamma   90.00
#
_symmetry.space_group_name_H-M   'P 1'
#
loop_
_entity.id
_entity.type
_entity.pdbx_description
1 polymer ?
#
loop_
_entity_poly.entity_id
_entity_poly.type
_entity_poly.pdbx_seq_one_letter_code
_entity_poly.pdbx_strand_id
1 'polypeptide(L)'
;MSRLYLSESGRVIPTQCEELTVFRRARKQLELPGTEAPATLYLLARSYGESAGRLHLSVNGTELTPIDPDATSTYGWHAVPVQPAALREGANTIELWAELSVMKAWSLALEAGRAGDGGSWVSDDTGGSWRDQRMGYLNSVRAEYVVRLRLAEGEDPSPPDMVFEDSGCPRLASLREKVPEGARAGHGGSQMERVRALSAWLASSWEHTSSARAAQYAPWDAETIIAWGSGQLGHNNQRPITFCVHYAVAFVSACQAVGMAARCAALMGTPNGADGHFVAEVWFDEFGKWVMVDPNTDALYWKDGHPLSITEIQRQGEDVAGLIEWGQGTVFQRTFPHIVEFIEKNMERGLSFRHRSLWPRADLLSHPEFSPPGHGSVSYCEADLVWETAHRDRGFGMFRYFADSDYFEAAPQP
;
A
#
# COMPACT_ATOMS: atom_id res chain seq x y z
N MET A 1 10.04 -11.82 19.42
CA MET A 1 9.13 -10.65 19.63
C MET A 1 9.95 -9.42 19.32
N SER A 2 9.34 -8.37 18.80
CA SER A 2 9.97 -7.08 18.49
C SER A 2 8.86 -6.04 18.34
N ARG A 3 9.18 -4.75 18.50
CA ARG A 3 8.19 -3.67 18.40
C ARG A 3 8.64 -2.56 17.47
N LEU A 4 7.73 -2.09 16.62
CA LEU A 4 7.91 -0.92 15.79
C LEU A 4 7.48 0.37 16.50
N TYR A 5 8.33 1.39 16.40
CA TYR A 5 8.10 2.74 16.88
C TYR A 5 7.98 3.69 15.67
N LEU A 6 6.86 4.39 15.59
CA LEU A 6 6.52 5.34 14.54
C LEU A 6 5.53 6.38 15.08
N SER A 7 5.36 7.51 14.38
CA SER A 7 4.40 8.58 14.73
C SER A 7 3.48 9.00 13.57
N GLU A 8 3.58 8.33 12.43
CA GLU A 8 2.77 8.54 11.23
C GLU A 8 1.90 7.31 10.92
N SER A 9 1.01 7.42 9.92
CA SER A 9 0.12 6.33 9.50
C SER A 9 0.41 5.85 8.07
N GLY A 10 1.41 6.41 7.39
CA GLY A 10 1.86 6.06 6.04
C GLY A 10 1.01 6.70 4.96
N ARG A 11 0.33 7.81 5.23
CA ARG A 11 -0.52 8.50 4.25
C ARG A 11 0.30 9.46 3.39
N VAL A 12 1.10 8.87 2.49
CA VAL A 12 2.07 9.60 1.66
C VAL A 12 1.46 9.96 0.31
N ILE A 13 1.60 11.23 -0.08
CA ILE A 13 1.40 11.65 -1.46
C ILE A 13 2.78 11.65 -2.14
N PRO A 14 3.04 10.82 -3.17
CA PRO A 14 4.38 10.64 -3.75
C PRO A 14 5.06 11.92 -4.24
N THR A 15 4.25 12.87 -4.68
CA THR A 15 4.68 14.17 -5.19
C THR A 15 4.81 15.23 -4.10
N GLN A 16 4.39 14.95 -2.86
CA GLN A 16 4.54 15.82 -1.71
C GLN A 16 5.50 15.19 -0.69
N CYS A 17 6.76 15.61 -0.78
CA CYS A 17 7.86 15.01 -0.03
C CYS A 17 8.81 16.08 0.51
N GLU A 18 9.79 15.65 1.31
CA GLU A 18 10.89 16.49 1.72
C GLU A 18 12.10 16.26 0.81
N GLU A 19 12.52 17.31 0.14
CA GLU A 19 13.70 17.28 -0.72
C GLU A 19 14.94 17.60 0.09
N LEU A 20 15.77 16.58 0.35
CA LEU A 20 16.95 16.71 1.19
C LEU A 20 18.13 17.26 0.41
N THR A 21 18.85 18.19 1.04
CA THR A 21 20.09 18.78 0.51
C THR A 21 21.10 18.94 1.65
N VAL A 22 22.28 19.48 1.36
CA VAL A 22 23.26 19.82 2.41
C VAL A 22 22.71 20.86 3.39
N PHE A 23 21.90 21.80 2.88
CA PHE A 23 21.25 22.87 3.64
C PHE A 23 19.93 22.42 4.26
N ARG A 24 19.16 21.65 3.49
CA ARG A 24 17.82 21.21 3.85
C ARG A 24 17.86 19.83 4.50
N ARG A 25 17.80 19.81 5.83
CA ARG A 25 17.93 18.59 6.64
C ARG A 25 16.60 18.23 7.29
N ALA A 26 16.36 16.94 7.44
CA ALA A 26 15.22 16.40 8.17
C ALA A 26 15.66 15.94 9.56
N ARG A 27 14.81 16.16 10.56
CA ARG A 27 14.95 15.60 11.90
C ARG A 27 13.67 14.87 12.27
N LYS A 28 13.82 13.68 12.84
CA LYS A 28 12.78 12.89 13.47
C LYS A 28 13.14 12.70 14.94
N GLN A 29 12.16 12.69 15.83
CA GLN A 29 12.29 12.26 17.20
C GLN A 29 11.29 11.15 17.50
N LEU A 30 11.76 10.10 18.17
CA LEU A 30 10.94 8.98 18.64
C LEU A 30 11.24 8.75 20.12
N GLU A 31 10.18 8.54 20.90
CA GLU A 31 10.28 8.09 22.30
C GLU A 31 10.45 6.57 22.34
N LEU A 32 11.56 6.11 22.92
CA LEU A 32 11.94 4.69 22.94
C LEU A 32 12.18 4.22 24.38
N PRO A 33 11.86 2.97 24.73
CA PRO A 33 12.41 2.35 25.93
C PRO A 33 13.93 2.12 25.77
N GLY A 34 14.62 1.81 26.88
CA GLY A 34 15.99 1.31 26.81
C GLY A 34 16.08 0.00 26.03
N THR A 35 17.19 -0.21 25.33
CA THR A 35 17.48 -1.41 24.55
C THR A 35 18.95 -1.77 24.70
N GLU A 36 19.24 -3.07 24.78
CA GLU A 36 20.61 -3.61 24.79
C GLU A 36 20.92 -4.38 23.49
N ALA A 37 19.92 -4.51 22.61
CA ALA A 37 20.01 -5.24 21.36
C ALA A 37 20.10 -4.30 20.15
N PRO A 38 20.77 -4.71 19.04
CA PRO A 38 20.75 -3.94 17.81
C PRO A 38 19.32 -3.68 17.34
N ALA A 39 19.07 -2.45 16.90
CA ALA A 39 17.81 -2.01 16.35
C ALA A 39 17.90 -1.86 14.83
N THR A 40 16.75 -1.73 14.16
CA THR A 40 16.68 -1.42 12.73
C THR A 40 15.92 -0.12 12.52
N LEU A 41 16.58 0.85 11.91
CA LEU A 41 15.97 2.08 11.43
C LEU A 41 15.47 1.86 9.99
N TYR A 42 14.19 2.12 9.76
CA TYR A 42 13.56 2.08 8.45
C TYR A 42 13.22 3.49 8.00
N LEU A 43 13.58 3.82 6.77
CA LEU A 43 13.26 5.09 6.14
C LEU A 43 12.71 4.85 4.73
N LEU A 44 11.60 5.53 4.42
CA LEU A 44 11.01 5.49 3.09
C LEU A 44 11.53 6.68 2.28
N ALA A 45 12.42 6.40 1.33
CA ALA A 45 13.09 7.43 0.55
C ALA A 45 13.38 6.97 -0.88
N ARG A 46 13.65 7.92 -1.77
CA ARG A 46 14.16 7.67 -3.12
C ARG A 46 15.33 8.58 -3.43
N SER A 47 16.31 8.06 -4.17
CA SER A 47 17.36 8.87 -4.82
C SER A 47 16.90 9.32 -6.20
N TYR A 48 17.39 10.46 -6.68
CA TYR A 48 17.21 10.89 -8.07
C TYR A 48 18.34 10.34 -8.97
N GLY A 49 18.35 9.01 -9.11
CA GLY A 49 19.35 8.27 -9.86
C GLY A 49 20.73 8.22 -9.19
N GLU A 50 21.67 7.54 -9.84
CA GLU A 50 23.00 7.23 -9.28
C GLU A 50 23.86 8.47 -8.96
N SER A 51 23.56 9.60 -9.60
CA SER A 51 24.29 10.87 -9.39
C SER A 51 23.77 11.72 -8.22
N ALA A 52 22.80 11.21 -7.46
CA ALA A 52 22.17 11.91 -6.34
C ALA A 52 23.10 12.22 -5.16
N GLY A 53 24.29 11.58 -5.11
CA GLY A 53 25.13 11.56 -3.91
C GLY A 53 24.51 10.71 -2.80
N ARG A 54 25.22 10.55 -1.70
CA ARG A 54 24.78 9.68 -0.59
C ARG A 54 23.80 10.40 0.33
N LEU A 55 22.90 9.61 0.93
CA LEU A 55 22.04 10.05 2.02
C LEU A 55 22.75 9.75 3.35
N HIS A 56 23.10 10.81 4.07
CA HIS A 56 23.67 10.71 5.40
C HIS A 56 22.57 10.70 6.44
N LEU A 57 22.87 10.03 7.55
CA LEU A 57 21.99 9.98 8.70
C LEU A 57 22.76 9.81 10.01
N SER A 58 22.22 10.36 11.09
CA SER A 58 22.74 10.17 12.44
C SER A 58 21.63 9.85 13.43
N VAL A 59 21.99 9.16 14.51
CA VAL A 59 21.11 8.90 15.66
C VAL A 59 21.79 9.43 16.92
N ASN A 60 21.13 10.36 17.61
CA ASN A 60 21.66 11.07 18.78
C ASN A 60 23.06 11.69 18.54
N GLY A 61 23.31 12.18 17.32
CA GLY A 61 24.59 12.75 16.91
C GLY A 61 25.66 11.74 16.52
N THR A 62 25.39 10.42 16.64
CA THR A 62 26.26 9.37 16.13
C THR A 62 25.95 9.12 14.66
N GLU A 63 26.88 9.43 13.76
CA GLU A 63 26.72 9.20 12.33
C GLU A 63 26.72 7.71 12.01
N LEU A 64 25.76 7.28 11.19
CA LEU A 64 25.66 5.91 10.70
C LEU A 64 26.29 5.80 9.30
N THR A 65 26.40 4.58 8.79
CA THR A 65 26.83 4.37 7.40
C THR A 65 25.87 5.06 6.43
N PRO A 66 26.34 5.98 5.57
CA PRO A 66 25.50 6.62 4.57
C PRO A 66 24.91 5.61 3.58
N ILE A 67 23.77 5.93 3.01
CA ILE A 67 23.08 5.11 2.01
C ILE A 67 23.49 5.58 0.61
N ASP A 68 23.92 4.64 -0.22
CA ASP A 68 24.24 4.89 -1.62
C ASP A 68 22.96 5.05 -2.46
N PRO A 69 22.97 5.96 -3.46
CA PRO A 69 21.83 6.14 -4.34
C PRO A 69 21.65 4.94 -5.28
N ASP A 70 20.40 4.69 -5.67
CA ASP A 70 20.04 3.71 -6.69
C ASP A 70 19.55 4.37 -7.99
N ALA A 71 19.49 3.56 -9.06
CA ALA A 71 19.07 3.98 -10.39
C ALA A 71 17.54 4.02 -10.59
N THR A 72 16.76 3.47 -9.66
CA THR A 72 15.31 3.22 -9.86
C THR A 72 14.50 4.51 -9.83
N SER A 73 14.97 5.50 -9.06
CA SER A 73 14.22 6.74 -8.80
C SER A 73 12.81 6.53 -8.23
N THR A 74 12.58 5.38 -7.58
CA THR A 74 11.33 5.02 -6.92
C THR A 74 11.49 5.02 -5.41
N TYR A 75 10.39 5.25 -4.68
CA TYR A 75 10.42 5.13 -3.23
C TYR A 75 10.64 3.68 -2.82
N GLY A 76 11.64 3.46 -1.97
CA GLY A 76 11.93 2.19 -1.36
C GLY A 76 12.19 2.34 0.14
N TRP A 77 11.97 1.25 0.87
CA TRP A 77 12.37 1.12 2.25
C TRP A 77 13.86 0.83 2.34
N HIS A 78 14.59 1.68 3.04
CA HIS A 78 15.99 1.43 3.42
C HIS A 78 16.04 1.01 4.88
N ALA A 79 16.70 -0.11 5.14
CA ALA A 79 16.88 -0.66 6.48
C ALA A 79 18.34 -0.44 6.92
N VAL A 80 18.53 0.34 7.99
CA VAL A 80 19.85 0.69 8.51
C VAL A 80 20.00 0.12 9.91
N PRO A 81 21.02 -0.72 10.17
CA PRO A 81 21.27 -1.24 11.51
C PRO A 81 21.75 -0.12 12.44
N VAL A 82 21.21 -0.09 13.65
CA VAL A 82 21.57 0.88 14.70
C VAL A 82 22.09 0.12 15.91
N GLN A 83 23.30 0.45 16.36
CA GLN A 83 23.88 -0.17 17.54
C GLN A 83 23.21 0.37 18.82
N PRO A 84 23.03 -0.46 19.87
CA PRO A 84 22.39 -0.03 21.12
C PRO A 84 23.05 1.21 21.73
N ALA A 85 24.37 1.31 21.62
CA ALA A 85 25.15 2.44 22.14
C ALA A 85 24.84 3.80 21.48
N ALA A 86 24.20 3.81 20.30
CA ALA A 86 23.71 5.04 19.67
C ALA A 86 22.32 5.45 20.15
N LEU A 87 21.61 4.57 20.86
CA LEU A 87 20.27 4.78 21.39
C LEU A 87 20.30 5.07 22.89
N ARG A 88 19.21 5.61 23.40
CA ARG A 88 19.00 5.84 24.84
C ARG A 88 17.52 5.67 25.19
N GLU A 89 17.24 5.47 26.47
CA GLU A 89 15.86 5.56 26.96
C GLU A 89 15.32 7.00 26.82
N GLY A 90 14.07 7.14 26.39
CA GLY A 90 13.39 8.41 26.13
C GLY A 90 13.57 8.92 24.70
N ALA A 91 13.71 10.23 24.56
CA ALA A 91 13.78 10.91 23.27
C ALA A 91 15.05 10.58 22.48
N ASN A 92 14.88 9.96 21.32
CA ASN A 92 15.96 9.68 20.36
C ASN A 92 15.79 10.53 19.11
N THR A 93 16.84 11.25 18.73
CA THR A 93 16.84 12.15 17.57
C THR A 93 17.53 11.50 16.39
N ILE A 94 16.83 11.39 15.25
CA ILE A 94 17.36 10.93 13.97
C ILE A 94 17.44 12.13 13.04
N GLU A 95 18.59 12.36 12.41
CA GLU A 95 18.76 13.44 11.42
C GLU A 95 19.18 12.86 10.08
N LEU A 96 18.69 13.44 8.98
CA LEU A 96 18.98 13.02 7.62
C LEU A 96 19.33 14.23 6.73
N TRP A 97 20.35 14.09 5.88
CA TRP A 97 20.76 15.11 4.91
C TRP A 97 21.47 14.48 3.71
N ALA A 98 21.51 15.21 2.60
CA ALA A 98 22.18 14.74 1.38
C ALA A 98 23.43 15.56 1.04
N GLU A 99 24.30 15.01 0.19
CA GLU A 99 25.57 15.64 -0.20
C GLU A 99 25.38 16.85 -1.15
N LEU A 100 24.30 16.90 -1.93
CA LEU A 100 24.09 17.97 -2.93
C LEU A 100 23.39 19.20 -2.35
N SER A 101 23.65 20.36 -2.94
CA SER A 101 23.01 21.63 -2.58
C SER A 101 21.65 21.89 -3.21
N VAL A 102 21.21 21.03 -4.11
CA VAL A 102 20.00 21.19 -4.94
C VAL A 102 19.05 20.00 -4.76
N MET A 103 17.75 20.23 -4.95
CA MET A 103 16.66 19.25 -4.83
C MET A 103 16.64 18.26 -6.02
N LYS A 104 17.73 17.51 -6.15
CA LYS A 104 17.89 16.37 -7.07
C LYS A 104 18.77 15.28 -6.45
N ALA A 105 18.78 15.24 -5.11
CA ALA A 105 19.52 14.24 -4.34
C ALA A 105 18.54 13.18 -3.86
N TRP A 106 17.87 13.43 -2.75
CA TRP A 106 16.98 12.47 -2.12
C TRP A 106 15.63 13.09 -1.77
N SER A 107 14.55 12.36 -2.02
CA SER A 107 13.24 12.66 -1.45
C SER A 107 12.99 11.74 -0.25
N LEU A 108 12.64 12.32 0.89
CA LEU A 108 12.14 11.60 2.06
C LEU A 108 10.61 11.68 2.09
N ALA A 109 9.96 10.53 2.25
CA ALA A 109 8.51 10.47 2.32
C ALA A 109 7.98 11.16 3.59
N LEU A 110 6.84 11.84 3.46
CA LEU A 110 6.16 12.51 4.55
C LEU A 110 4.65 12.29 4.49
N GLU A 111 4.02 12.27 5.66
CA GLU A 111 2.58 12.32 5.86
C GLU A 111 2.18 13.75 6.23
N ALA A 112 1.38 14.39 5.39
CA ALA A 112 0.89 15.75 5.62
C ALA A 112 -0.38 15.78 6.51
N GLY A 113 -0.59 16.90 7.22
CA GLY A 113 -1.88 17.20 7.85
C GLY A 113 -2.03 16.81 9.32
N ARG A 114 -0.93 16.62 10.06
CA ARG A 114 -0.97 16.32 11.50
C ARG A 114 -1.34 17.54 12.35
N ALA A 115 -2.30 17.37 13.25
CA ALA A 115 -2.83 18.43 14.12
C ALA A 115 -2.04 18.62 15.44
N GLY A 116 -1.41 17.57 15.97
CA GLY A 116 -0.76 17.55 17.30
C GLY A 116 0.75 17.80 17.28
N ASP A 117 1.39 17.59 18.44
CA ASP A 117 2.85 17.70 18.60
C ASP A 117 3.54 16.59 17.81
N GLY A 118 4.05 16.97 16.64
CA GLY A 118 4.82 16.09 15.78
C GLY A 118 6.20 15.77 16.33
N GLY A 119 6.80 14.71 15.81
CA GLY A 119 8.19 14.36 16.04
C GLY A 119 9.08 14.72 14.87
N SER A 120 8.66 15.61 13.95
CA SER A 120 9.39 15.90 12.72
C SER A 120 9.67 17.39 12.51
N TRP A 121 10.89 17.72 12.09
CA TRP A 121 11.33 19.09 11.82
C TRP A 121 12.21 19.16 10.57
N VAL A 122 12.15 20.30 9.89
CA VAL A 122 13.08 20.65 8.81
C VAL A 122 14.01 21.77 9.24
N SER A 123 15.25 21.72 8.76
CA SER A 123 16.23 22.81 8.82
C SER A 123 16.54 23.28 7.41
N ASP A 124 16.81 24.56 7.23
CA ASP A 124 17.25 25.16 5.96
C ASP A 124 18.69 25.73 6.05
N ASP A 125 19.35 25.57 7.20
CA ASP A 125 20.65 26.16 7.54
C ASP A 125 21.65 25.11 8.05
N THR A 126 21.63 23.92 7.44
CA THR A 126 22.54 22.81 7.75
C THR A 126 22.39 22.24 9.17
N GLY A 127 21.24 22.41 9.80
CA GLY A 127 20.92 21.92 11.14
C GLY A 127 21.08 22.95 12.26
N GLY A 128 21.30 24.24 11.93
CA GLY A 128 21.44 25.32 12.91
C GLY A 128 20.12 25.70 13.59
N SER A 129 19.03 25.73 12.82
CA SER A 129 17.67 26.00 13.28
C SER A 129 16.67 25.01 12.70
N TRP A 130 15.56 24.80 13.42
CA TRP A 130 14.59 23.74 13.14
C TRP A 130 13.17 24.27 13.27
N ARG A 131 12.28 23.82 12.37
CA ARG A 131 10.86 24.17 12.35
C ARG A 131 10.01 22.96 12.00
N ASP A 132 8.83 22.84 12.62
CA ASP A 132 7.85 21.77 12.42
C ASP A 132 6.64 22.22 11.61
N GLN A 133 6.69 23.41 11.02
CA GLN A 133 5.65 23.96 10.15
C GLN A 133 6.23 24.32 8.79
N ARG A 134 5.37 24.39 7.77
CA ARG A 134 5.74 24.75 6.39
C ARG A 134 6.80 23.80 5.81
N MET A 135 6.71 22.53 6.12
CA MET A 135 7.59 21.45 5.67
C MET A 135 7.26 21.01 4.23
N GLY A 136 8.07 20.10 3.71
CA GLY A 136 8.00 19.62 2.32
C GLY A 136 8.59 20.62 1.34
N TYR A 137 8.89 20.17 0.12
CA TYR A 137 9.65 20.98 -0.86
C TYR A 137 9.00 22.32 -1.25
N LEU A 138 7.66 22.41 -1.16
CA LEU A 138 6.89 23.66 -1.38
C LEU A 138 6.60 24.46 -0.11
N ASN A 139 7.09 24.00 1.04
CA ASN A 139 6.90 24.63 2.33
C ASN A 139 5.43 24.87 2.71
N SER A 140 4.55 23.90 2.43
CA SER A 140 3.10 24.10 2.49
C SER A 140 2.38 23.37 3.62
N VAL A 141 3.04 22.43 4.31
CA VAL A 141 2.36 21.53 5.25
C VAL A 141 3.04 21.44 6.62
N ARG A 142 2.28 21.05 7.64
CA ARG A 142 2.84 20.38 8.83
C ARG A 142 2.77 18.89 8.58
N ALA A 143 3.86 18.17 8.86
CA ALA A 143 4.00 16.79 8.42
C ALA A 143 4.83 15.94 9.37
N GLU A 144 4.71 14.62 9.23
CA GLU A 144 5.59 13.63 9.86
C GLU A 144 6.41 12.90 8.80
N TYR A 145 7.71 12.73 9.04
CA TYR A 145 8.53 11.90 8.17
C TYR A 145 8.24 10.41 8.40
N VAL A 146 8.21 9.64 7.31
CA VAL A 146 8.06 8.18 7.33
C VAL A 146 9.40 7.53 7.66
N VAL A 147 9.75 7.66 8.95
CA VAL A 147 10.95 7.12 9.58
C VAL A 147 10.50 6.35 10.81
N ARG A 148 10.86 5.07 10.86
CA ARG A 148 10.40 4.11 11.86
C ARG A 148 11.58 3.38 12.45
N LEU A 149 11.49 2.98 13.71
CA LEU A 149 12.56 2.25 14.38
C LEU A 149 12.01 1.00 15.04
N ARG A 150 12.60 -0.16 14.76
CA ARG A 150 12.21 -1.44 15.36
C ARG A 150 13.24 -1.86 16.41
N LEU A 151 12.76 -2.08 17.63
CA LEU A 151 13.55 -2.64 18.73
C LEU A 151 13.29 -4.14 18.85
N ALA A 152 14.29 -4.89 19.32
CA ALA A 152 14.14 -6.31 19.62
C ALA A 152 13.22 -6.54 20.83
N GLU A 153 13.17 -5.59 21.75
CA GLU A 153 12.31 -5.62 22.93
C GLU A 153 10.89 -5.15 22.61
N GLY A 154 9.93 -5.74 23.32
CA GLY A 154 8.51 -5.42 23.20
C GLY A 154 7.78 -6.23 22.14
N GLU A 155 6.49 -5.91 22.00
CA GLU A 155 5.57 -6.56 21.09
C GLU A 155 4.83 -5.51 20.26
N ASP A 156 4.67 -5.80 18.98
CA ASP A 156 3.74 -5.06 18.12
C ASP A 156 2.30 -5.21 18.65
N PRO A 157 1.45 -4.20 18.47
CA PRO A 157 0.04 -4.30 18.85
C PRO A 157 -0.68 -5.36 18.02
N SER A 158 -1.77 -5.91 18.58
CA SER A 158 -2.69 -6.76 17.84
C SER A 158 -3.23 -6.05 16.60
N PRO A 159 -3.42 -6.78 15.48
CA PRO A 159 -4.02 -6.22 14.27
C PRO A 159 -5.44 -5.73 14.55
N PRO A 160 -5.90 -4.67 13.86
CA PRO A 160 -7.30 -4.23 13.95
C PRO A 160 -8.25 -5.24 13.31
N ASP A 161 -9.49 -5.28 13.80
CA ASP A 161 -10.55 -6.06 13.17
C ASP A 161 -10.90 -5.52 11.78
N MET A 162 -11.41 -6.40 10.93
CA MET A 162 -11.89 -6.02 9.60
C MET A 162 -13.17 -5.19 9.72
N VAL A 163 -13.20 -4.03 9.06
CA VAL A 163 -14.38 -3.13 9.02
C VAL A 163 -15.04 -3.19 7.64
N PHE A 164 -16.36 -3.33 7.59
CA PHE A 164 -17.16 -3.34 6.36
C PHE A 164 -18.08 -2.12 6.25
N GLU A 165 -18.58 -1.86 5.05
CA GLU A 165 -19.46 -0.72 4.76
C GLU A 165 -20.71 -0.69 5.63
N ASP A 166 -21.13 0.50 6.02
CA ASP A 166 -22.48 0.71 6.55
C ASP A 166 -23.50 0.47 5.43
N SER A 167 -24.33 -0.55 5.59
CA SER A 167 -25.41 -0.88 4.65
C SER A 167 -26.42 0.27 4.43
N GLY A 168 -26.54 1.18 5.40
CA GLY A 168 -27.36 2.40 5.33
C GLY A 168 -26.70 3.58 4.62
N CYS A 169 -25.42 3.47 4.23
CA CYS A 169 -24.68 4.53 3.56
C CYS A 169 -25.32 4.92 2.21
N PRO A 170 -25.70 6.20 2.01
CA PRO A 170 -26.28 6.66 0.75
C PRO A 170 -25.37 6.45 -0.47
N ARG A 171 -24.05 6.53 -0.29
CA ARG A 171 -23.07 6.28 -1.37
C ARG A 171 -23.06 4.82 -1.80
N LEU A 172 -23.20 3.90 -0.83
CA LEU A 172 -23.33 2.47 -1.12
C LEU A 172 -24.62 2.16 -1.88
N ALA A 173 -25.74 2.79 -1.50
CA ALA A 173 -27.02 2.67 -2.21
C ALA A 173 -26.92 3.23 -3.64
N SER A 174 -26.24 4.36 -3.83
CA SER A 174 -25.98 4.95 -5.15
C SER A 174 -25.13 4.02 -6.04
N LEU A 175 -24.10 3.38 -5.48
CA LEU A 175 -23.27 2.42 -6.22
C LEU A 175 -24.06 1.18 -6.63
N ARG A 176 -24.94 0.68 -5.76
CA ARG A 176 -25.82 -0.46 -6.04
C ARG A 176 -26.66 -0.26 -7.31
N GLU A 177 -27.09 0.97 -7.59
CA GLU A 177 -27.85 1.27 -8.82
C GLU A 177 -26.99 1.31 -10.09
N LYS A 178 -25.66 1.36 -9.95
CA LYS A 178 -24.71 1.37 -11.08
C LYS A 178 -24.14 -0.01 -11.39
N VAL A 179 -24.18 -0.94 -10.45
CA VAL A 179 -23.70 -2.32 -10.69
C VAL A 179 -24.56 -3.01 -11.76
N PRO A 180 -23.97 -3.89 -12.58
CA PRO A 180 -24.69 -4.64 -13.60
C PRO A 180 -25.81 -5.48 -12.99
N GLU A 181 -26.90 -5.65 -13.74
CA GLU A 181 -28.12 -6.34 -13.28
C GLU A 181 -27.82 -7.77 -12.80
N GLY A 182 -26.98 -8.50 -13.55
CA GLY A 182 -26.54 -9.86 -13.22
C GLY A 182 -25.74 -10.01 -11.92
N ALA A 183 -25.25 -8.90 -11.33
CA ALA A 183 -24.59 -8.93 -10.03
C ALA A 183 -25.54 -8.65 -8.85
N ARG A 184 -26.73 -8.08 -9.12
CA ARG A 184 -27.68 -7.66 -8.07
C ARG A 184 -28.30 -8.88 -7.39
N ALA A 185 -28.56 -8.74 -6.09
CA ALA A 185 -29.28 -9.76 -5.35
C ALA A 185 -30.69 -9.98 -5.94
N GLY A 186 -31.14 -11.24 -6.02
CA GLY A 186 -32.48 -11.59 -6.50
C GLY A 186 -32.64 -11.67 -8.03
N HIS A 187 -31.59 -11.40 -8.82
CA HIS A 187 -31.66 -11.51 -10.28
C HIS A 187 -31.56 -12.95 -10.83
N GLY A 188 -31.48 -13.94 -9.94
CA GLY A 188 -31.20 -15.34 -10.27
C GLY A 188 -29.71 -15.57 -10.52
N GLY A 189 -29.19 -16.71 -10.07
CA GLY A 189 -27.77 -17.06 -10.21
C GLY A 189 -27.05 -17.26 -8.88
N SER A 190 -25.97 -18.03 -8.93
CA SER A 190 -25.03 -18.31 -7.86
C SER A 190 -24.23 -17.06 -7.47
N GLN A 191 -23.63 -17.09 -6.27
CA GLN A 191 -22.69 -16.04 -5.85
C GLN A 191 -21.50 -15.91 -6.82
N MET A 192 -21.04 -17.03 -7.38
CA MET A 192 -19.92 -17.05 -8.34
C MET A 192 -20.28 -16.31 -9.64
N GLU A 193 -21.48 -16.52 -10.18
CA GLU A 193 -21.96 -15.81 -11.37
C GLU A 193 -22.04 -14.29 -11.13
N ARG A 194 -22.48 -13.88 -9.94
CA ARG A 194 -22.54 -12.47 -9.54
C ARG A 194 -21.15 -11.85 -9.40
N VAL A 195 -20.20 -12.56 -8.79
CA VAL A 195 -18.78 -12.17 -8.70
C VAL A 195 -18.17 -12.02 -10.09
N ARG A 196 -18.40 -12.99 -10.98
CA ARG A 196 -17.95 -12.93 -12.38
C ARG A 196 -18.55 -11.75 -13.13
N ALA A 197 -19.83 -11.45 -12.93
CA ALA A 197 -20.48 -10.29 -13.54
C ALA A 197 -19.82 -8.96 -13.12
N LEU A 198 -19.51 -8.79 -11.82
CA LEU A 198 -18.80 -7.60 -11.32
C LEU A 198 -17.37 -7.51 -11.85
N SER A 199 -16.63 -8.63 -11.83
CA SER A 199 -15.24 -8.70 -12.26
C SER A 199 -15.10 -8.40 -13.75
N ALA A 200 -15.92 -9.05 -14.59
CA ALA A 200 -15.93 -8.81 -16.04
C ALA A 200 -16.34 -7.37 -16.38
N TRP A 201 -17.33 -6.81 -15.67
CA TRP A 201 -17.74 -5.42 -15.85
C TRP A 201 -16.59 -4.45 -15.56
N LEU A 202 -15.91 -4.56 -14.41
CA LEU A 202 -14.83 -3.64 -14.08
C LEU A 202 -13.62 -3.82 -14.99
N ALA A 203 -13.19 -5.07 -15.23
CA ALA A 203 -12.07 -5.35 -16.12
C ALA A 203 -12.29 -4.83 -17.56
N SER A 204 -13.54 -4.69 -18.01
CA SER A 204 -13.86 -4.11 -19.33
C SER A 204 -14.20 -2.62 -19.31
N SER A 205 -14.16 -1.95 -18.15
CA SER A 205 -14.65 -0.57 -18.00
C SER A 205 -13.60 0.50 -18.29
N TRP A 206 -12.30 0.25 -18.10
CA TRP A 206 -11.26 1.24 -18.40
C TRP A 206 -9.88 0.64 -18.67
N GLU A 207 -8.97 1.40 -19.27
CA GLU A 207 -7.56 1.04 -19.45
C GLU A 207 -6.80 1.14 -18.13
N HIS A 208 -6.06 0.10 -17.76
CA HIS A 208 -5.10 0.18 -16.65
C HIS A 208 -4.05 1.27 -16.90
N THR A 209 -4.00 2.28 -16.03
CA THR A 209 -3.05 3.40 -16.15
C THR A 209 -2.22 3.52 -14.88
N SER A 210 -0.89 3.31 -14.99
CA SER A 210 0.07 3.41 -13.89
C SER A 210 0.77 4.77 -13.81
N SER A 211 1.60 4.94 -12.78
CA SER A 211 2.45 6.12 -12.58
C SER A 211 3.50 6.35 -13.68
N ALA A 212 3.74 5.37 -14.55
CA ALA A 212 4.58 5.56 -15.74
C ALA A 212 3.92 6.44 -16.82
N ARG A 213 2.59 6.61 -16.77
CA ARG A 213 1.81 7.33 -17.81
C ARG A 213 0.98 8.50 -17.28
N ALA A 214 0.79 8.58 -15.97
CA ALA A 214 0.04 9.62 -15.31
C ALA A 214 0.70 9.96 -13.97
N ALA A 215 0.42 11.15 -13.44
CA ALA A 215 1.00 11.61 -12.17
C ALA A 215 -0.02 11.65 -11.03
N GLN A 216 -1.31 11.55 -11.34
CA GLN A 216 -2.38 11.86 -10.41
C GLN A 216 -3.23 10.63 -10.10
N TYR A 217 -3.24 10.21 -8.84
CA TYR A 217 -4.03 9.06 -8.39
C TYR A 217 -5.53 9.36 -8.32
N ALA A 218 -6.35 8.38 -8.70
CA ALA A 218 -7.76 8.41 -8.38
C ALA A 218 -7.96 8.18 -6.87
N PRO A 219 -8.96 8.82 -6.24
CA PRO A 219 -9.29 8.53 -4.85
C PRO A 219 -9.89 7.13 -4.72
N TRP A 220 -9.86 6.56 -3.53
CA TRP A 220 -10.58 5.32 -3.20
C TRP A 220 -12.07 5.60 -3.02
N ASP A 221 -12.73 5.93 -4.13
CA ASP A 221 -14.17 6.10 -4.25
C ASP A 221 -14.61 5.38 -5.53
N ALA A 222 -15.41 4.33 -5.38
CA ALA A 222 -15.75 3.44 -6.49
C ALA A 222 -16.40 4.18 -7.68
N GLU A 223 -17.35 5.08 -7.43
CA GLU A 223 -18.01 5.83 -8.51
C GLU A 223 -17.05 6.78 -9.22
N THR A 224 -16.21 7.50 -8.48
CA THR A 224 -15.17 8.37 -9.04
C THR A 224 -14.18 7.56 -9.84
N ILE A 225 -13.70 6.42 -9.34
CA ILE A 225 -12.79 5.52 -10.07
C ILE A 225 -13.38 5.11 -11.41
N ILE A 226 -14.63 4.65 -11.43
CA ILE A 226 -15.31 4.22 -12.66
C ILE A 226 -15.44 5.41 -13.63
N ALA A 227 -15.88 6.56 -13.14
CA ALA A 227 -16.06 7.76 -13.98
C ALA A 227 -14.73 8.27 -14.55
N TRP A 228 -13.70 8.39 -13.72
CA TRP A 228 -12.37 8.88 -14.09
C TRP A 228 -11.64 7.89 -15.00
N GLY A 229 -11.69 6.59 -14.67
CA GLY A 229 -11.07 5.53 -15.46
C GLY A 229 -11.68 5.45 -16.85
N SER A 230 -13.01 5.34 -16.97
CA SER A 230 -13.68 5.22 -18.27
C SER A 230 -13.50 6.49 -19.13
N GLY A 231 -13.59 7.66 -18.52
CA GLY A 231 -13.38 8.94 -19.20
C GLY A 231 -11.92 9.27 -19.49
N GLN A 232 -10.96 8.62 -18.82
CA GLN A 232 -9.54 8.99 -18.80
C GLN A 232 -9.31 10.47 -18.42
N LEU A 233 -10.22 11.02 -17.61
CA LEU A 233 -10.28 12.43 -17.21
C LEU A 233 -10.52 12.51 -15.70
N GLY A 234 -9.45 12.80 -14.97
CA GLY A 234 -9.46 13.00 -13.53
C GLY A 234 -9.48 14.46 -13.13
N HIS A 235 -8.92 14.75 -11.95
CA HIS A 235 -8.85 16.12 -11.44
C HIS A 235 -8.15 17.05 -12.43
N ASN A 236 -8.70 18.26 -12.58
CA ASN A 236 -8.21 19.24 -13.53
C ASN A 236 -8.04 18.68 -14.97
N ASN A 237 -8.90 17.74 -15.37
CA ASN A 237 -8.89 17.08 -16.68
C ASN A 237 -7.59 16.33 -17.02
N GLN A 238 -6.78 15.99 -16.02
CA GLN A 238 -5.56 15.21 -16.23
C GLN A 238 -5.89 13.72 -16.31
N ARG A 239 -5.08 12.96 -17.06
CA ARG A 239 -5.21 11.51 -17.07
C ARG A 239 -4.99 10.97 -15.65
N PRO A 240 -5.93 10.18 -15.09
CA PRO A 240 -5.79 9.62 -13.76
C PRO A 240 -4.99 8.31 -13.80
N ILE A 241 -4.22 8.05 -12.75
CA ILE A 241 -3.69 6.72 -12.43
C ILE A 241 -4.87 5.91 -11.89
N THR A 242 -5.19 4.84 -12.61
CA THR A 242 -6.30 3.91 -12.35
C THR A 242 -5.83 2.48 -12.64
N PHE A 243 -4.94 1.98 -11.78
CA PHE A 243 -4.35 0.64 -11.86
C PHE A 243 -5.00 -0.38 -10.91
N CYS A 244 -4.36 -1.54 -10.70
CA CYS A 244 -4.85 -2.70 -9.93
C CYS A 244 -5.59 -2.34 -8.64
N VAL A 245 -5.01 -1.47 -7.80
CA VAL A 245 -5.63 -1.02 -6.55
C VAL A 245 -7.04 -0.46 -6.75
N HIS A 246 -7.25 0.34 -7.79
CA HIS A 246 -8.53 1.00 -8.04
C HIS A 246 -9.58 0.02 -8.56
N TYR A 247 -9.18 -1.01 -9.32
CA TYR A 247 -10.09 -2.10 -9.68
C TYR A 247 -10.54 -2.88 -8.45
N ALA A 248 -9.60 -3.25 -7.58
CA ALA A 248 -9.91 -3.98 -6.34
C ALA A 248 -10.83 -3.17 -5.42
N VAL A 249 -10.53 -1.89 -5.21
CA VAL A 249 -11.35 -0.97 -4.40
C VAL A 249 -12.76 -0.85 -4.97
N ALA A 250 -12.89 -0.57 -6.27
CA ALA A 250 -14.20 -0.47 -6.91
C ALA A 250 -14.99 -1.79 -6.84
N PHE A 251 -14.30 -2.93 -7.00
CA PHE A 251 -14.89 -4.25 -6.91
C PHE A 251 -15.36 -4.61 -5.51
N VAL A 252 -14.55 -4.34 -4.48
CA VAL A 252 -14.89 -4.59 -3.07
C VAL A 252 -16.09 -3.74 -2.64
N SER A 253 -16.12 -2.46 -2.98
CA SER A 253 -17.29 -1.60 -2.73
C SER A 253 -18.51 -2.09 -3.51
N ALA A 254 -18.36 -2.53 -4.76
CA ALA A 254 -19.48 -3.06 -5.55
C ALA A 254 -20.02 -4.39 -5.00
N CYS A 255 -19.16 -5.28 -4.51
CA CYS A 255 -19.55 -6.52 -3.84
C CYS A 255 -20.39 -6.22 -2.60
N GLN A 256 -19.93 -5.32 -1.73
CA GLN A 256 -20.66 -4.92 -0.54
C GLN A 256 -21.98 -4.22 -0.88
N ALA A 257 -22.01 -3.42 -1.95
CA ALA A 257 -23.23 -2.77 -2.42
C ALA A 257 -24.33 -3.80 -2.76
N VAL A 258 -23.96 -5.00 -3.21
CA VAL A 258 -24.91 -6.10 -3.51
C VAL A 258 -24.95 -7.18 -2.43
N GLY A 259 -24.43 -6.90 -1.23
CA GLY A 259 -24.53 -7.79 -0.08
C GLY A 259 -23.56 -8.99 -0.10
N MET A 260 -22.40 -8.85 -0.72
CA MET A 260 -21.31 -9.84 -0.65
C MET A 260 -20.18 -9.28 0.19
N ALA A 261 -19.75 -10.02 1.21
CA ALA A 261 -18.58 -9.65 2.01
C ALA A 261 -17.32 -9.77 1.14
N ALA A 262 -16.59 -8.65 1.02
CA ALA A 262 -15.38 -8.56 0.23
C ALA A 262 -14.37 -7.64 0.91
N ARG A 263 -13.08 -7.88 0.70
CA ARG A 263 -11.99 -7.08 1.25
C ARG A 263 -10.80 -6.99 0.30
N CYS A 264 -9.96 -5.99 0.53
CA CYS A 264 -8.79 -5.71 -0.28
C CYS A 264 -7.55 -6.45 0.25
N ALA A 265 -6.76 -7.02 -0.65
CA ALA A 265 -5.49 -7.66 -0.34
C ALA A 265 -4.35 -7.07 -1.19
N ALA A 266 -3.24 -6.72 -0.53
CA ALA A 266 -2.02 -6.32 -1.22
C ALA A 266 -1.04 -7.50 -1.26
N LEU A 267 -0.55 -7.76 -2.46
CA LEU A 267 0.35 -8.84 -2.81
C LEU A 267 1.71 -8.29 -3.18
N MET A 268 2.77 -9.00 -2.81
CA MET A 268 4.14 -8.61 -3.11
C MET A 268 5.02 -9.83 -3.35
N GLY A 269 5.81 -9.79 -4.43
CA GLY A 269 6.81 -10.83 -4.67
C GLY A 269 8.12 -10.56 -3.94
N THR A 270 8.59 -9.31 -3.98
CA THR A 270 9.85 -8.88 -3.40
C THR A 270 9.67 -7.53 -2.68
N PRO A 271 10.18 -7.35 -1.44
CA PRO A 271 10.26 -6.04 -0.81
C PRO A 271 10.93 -5.00 -1.72
N ASN A 272 10.33 -3.81 -1.86
CA ASN A 272 10.71 -2.75 -2.82
C ASN A 272 10.64 -3.16 -4.31
N GLY A 273 10.08 -4.34 -4.63
CA GLY A 273 9.95 -4.84 -5.98
C GLY A 273 8.77 -4.24 -6.74
N ALA A 274 8.84 -4.33 -8.07
CA ALA A 274 7.75 -3.98 -8.98
C ALA A 274 6.81 -5.17 -9.28
N ASP A 275 7.00 -6.30 -8.59
CA ASP A 275 6.22 -7.54 -8.73
C ASP A 275 4.97 -7.58 -7.82
N GLY A 276 4.64 -6.45 -7.20
CA GLY A 276 3.42 -6.31 -6.40
C GLY A 276 2.14 -6.32 -7.22
N HIS A 277 1.04 -6.65 -6.55
CA HIS A 277 -0.31 -6.58 -7.11
C HIS A 277 -1.32 -6.26 -6.02
N PHE A 278 -2.50 -5.77 -6.40
CA PHE A 278 -3.55 -5.46 -5.44
C PHE A 278 -4.88 -6.02 -5.95
N VAL A 279 -5.49 -6.88 -5.14
CA VAL A 279 -6.59 -7.76 -5.54
C VAL A 279 -7.71 -7.73 -4.50
N ALA A 280 -8.79 -8.45 -4.79
CA ALA A 280 -9.90 -8.61 -3.88
C ALA A 280 -10.01 -10.05 -3.36
N GLU A 281 -10.60 -10.18 -2.19
CA GLU A 281 -11.10 -11.45 -1.68
C GLU A 281 -12.60 -11.33 -1.43
N VAL A 282 -13.36 -12.37 -1.80
CA VAL A 282 -14.80 -12.46 -1.54
C VAL A 282 -15.06 -13.69 -0.68
N TRP A 283 -15.85 -13.55 0.39
CA TRP A 283 -16.23 -14.68 1.21
C TRP A 283 -17.31 -15.49 0.52
N PHE A 284 -17.10 -16.80 0.36
CA PHE A 284 -18.09 -17.72 -0.17
C PHE A 284 -18.53 -18.70 0.92
N ASP A 285 -19.79 -18.60 1.34
CA ASP A 285 -20.37 -19.51 2.34
C ASP A 285 -20.39 -20.96 1.86
N GLU A 286 -20.61 -21.18 0.55
CA GLU A 286 -20.58 -22.50 -0.08
C GLU A 286 -19.24 -23.23 0.13
N PHE A 287 -18.13 -22.49 0.13
CA PHE A 287 -16.79 -23.04 0.30
C PHE A 287 -16.22 -22.84 1.72
N GLY A 288 -16.89 -22.05 2.56
CA GLY A 288 -16.43 -21.67 3.89
C GLY A 288 -15.07 -20.97 3.90
N LYS A 289 -14.77 -20.17 2.86
CA LYS A 289 -13.47 -19.50 2.71
C LYS A 289 -13.53 -18.21 1.89
N TRP A 290 -12.46 -17.44 2.01
CA TRP A 290 -12.16 -16.32 1.13
C TRP A 290 -11.62 -16.82 -0.22
N VAL A 291 -12.23 -16.37 -1.31
CA VAL A 291 -11.79 -16.65 -2.69
C VAL A 291 -11.11 -15.43 -3.27
N MET A 292 -9.94 -15.62 -3.88
CA MET A 292 -9.22 -14.55 -4.58
C MET A 292 -9.92 -14.20 -5.89
N VAL A 293 -10.11 -12.91 -6.12
CA VAL A 293 -10.65 -12.36 -7.37
C VAL A 293 -9.75 -11.22 -7.84
N ASP A 294 -9.33 -11.28 -9.10
CA ASP A 294 -8.62 -10.20 -9.76
C ASP A 294 -9.56 -9.43 -10.71
N PRO A 295 -10.14 -8.31 -10.27
CA PRO A 295 -11.03 -7.49 -11.09
C PRO A 295 -10.29 -6.63 -12.13
N ASN A 296 -8.95 -6.57 -12.09
CA ASN A 296 -8.16 -5.85 -13.10
C ASN A 296 -7.99 -6.70 -14.36
N THR A 297 -7.81 -8.02 -14.23
CA THR A 297 -7.63 -8.91 -15.40
C THR A 297 -8.77 -9.89 -15.62
N ASP A 298 -9.80 -9.84 -14.78
CA ASP A 298 -10.91 -10.79 -14.71
C ASP A 298 -10.46 -12.24 -14.47
N ALA A 299 -9.55 -12.44 -13.52
CA ALA A 299 -9.00 -13.75 -13.20
C ALA A 299 -9.53 -14.30 -11.87
N LEU A 300 -9.85 -15.60 -11.86
CA LEU A 300 -9.96 -16.41 -10.65
C LEU A 300 -9.05 -17.62 -10.79
N TYR A 301 -8.62 -18.19 -9.67
CA TYR A 301 -7.77 -19.39 -9.64
C TYR A 301 -8.60 -20.59 -9.20
N TRP A 302 -8.42 -21.72 -9.86
CA TRP A 302 -9.16 -22.95 -9.65
C TRP A 302 -8.25 -24.16 -9.54
N LYS A 303 -8.64 -25.12 -8.71
CA LYS A 303 -8.03 -26.45 -8.65
C LYS A 303 -9.08 -27.47 -8.28
N ASP A 304 -9.10 -28.59 -9.02
CA ASP A 304 -10.00 -29.72 -8.75
C ASP A 304 -11.48 -29.29 -8.56
N GLY A 305 -11.94 -28.36 -9.40
CA GLY A 305 -13.32 -27.84 -9.38
C GLY A 305 -13.65 -26.87 -8.24
N HIS A 306 -12.66 -26.41 -7.48
CA HIS A 306 -12.85 -25.45 -6.39
C HIS A 306 -12.08 -24.14 -6.65
N PRO A 307 -12.66 -22.98 -6.34
CA PRO A 307 -11.93 -21.72 -6.43
C PRO A 307 -10.92 -21.62 -5.28
N LEU A 308 -9.82 -20.91 -5.49
CA LEU A 308 -8.71 -20.85 -4.54
C LEU A 308 -8.70 -19.55 -3.71
N SER A 309 -8.32 -19.66 -2.44
CA SER A 309 -7.89 -18.54 -1.61
C SER A 309 -6.47 -18.10 -1.97
N ILE A 310 -6.05 -16.90 -1.54
CA ILE A 310 -4.68 -16.43 -1.76
C ILE A 310 -3.65 -17.40 -1.13
N THR A 311 -3.94 -17.91 0.05
CA THR A 311 -3.06 -18.88 0.74
C THR A 311 -2.98 -20.22 0.01
N GLU A 312 -4.05 -20.67 -0.64
CA GLU A 312 -4.02 -21.87 -1.47
C GLU A 312 -3.21 -21.67 -2.75
N ILE A 313 -3.26 -20.47 -3.36
CA ILE A 313 -2.43 -20.09 -4.52
C ILE A 313 -0.96 -20.04 -4.10
N GLN A 314 -0.63 -19.39 -2.97
CA GLN A 314 0.72 -19.35 -2.40
C GLN A 314 1.35 -20.73 -2.25
N ARG A 315 0.56 -21.72 -1.82
CA ARG A 315 1.03 -23.11 -1.63
C ARG A 315 1.34 -23.84 -2.94
N GLN A 316 0.85 -23.36 -4.08
CA GLN A 316 1.21 -23.93 -5.39
C GLN A 316 2.64 -23.54 -5.78
N GLY A 317 3.16 -22.42 -5.26
CA GLY A 317 4.50 -21.93 -5.54
C GLY A 317 4.55 -21.14 -6.85
N GLU A 318 5.47 -21.53 -7.74
CA GLU A 318 5.64 -20.90 -9.05
C GLU A 318 4.87 -21.65 -10.14
N ASP A 319 4.62 -20.97 -11.26
CA ASP A 319 3.90 -21.51 -12.43
C ASP A 319 2.46 -21.96 -12.13
N VAL A 320 1.63 -20.96 -11.83
CA VAL A 320 0.20 -21.10 -11.54
C VAL A 320 -0.67 -20.88 -12.79
N ALA A 321 -0.07 -20.75 -13.98
CA ALA A 321 -0.76 -20.41 -15.22
C ALA A 321 -1.94 -21.36 -15.52
N GLY A 322 -1.74 -22.66 -15.32
CA GLY A 322 -2.76 -23.70 -15.54
C GLY A 322 -3.92 -23.68 -14.54
N LEU A 323 -3.83 -22.85 -13.49
CA LEU A 323 -4.88 -22.69 -12.49
C LEU A 323 -5.77 -21.48 -12.78
N ILE A 324 -5.40 -20.61 -13.72
CA ILE A 324 -6.13 -19.37 -13.98
C ILE A 324 -7.32 -19.62 -14.90
N GLU A 325 -8.51 -19.32 -14.40
CA GLU A 325 -9.72 -19.20 -15.20
C GLU A 325 -9.98 -17.72 -15.52
N TRP A 326 -9.89 -17.39 -16.81
CA TRP A 326 -10.11 -16.05 -17.33
C TRP A 326 -11.58 -15.82 -17.67
N GLY A 327 -12.15 -14.72 -17.17
CA GLY A 327 -13.46 -14.24 -17.57
C GLY A 327 -13.41 -13.37 -18.84
N GLN A 328 -14.59 -12.94 -19.32
CA GLN A 328 -14.72 -12.20 -20.57
C GLN A 328 -14.03 -10.83 -20.54
N GLY A 329 -13.92 -10.20 -19.37
CA GLY A 329 -13.26 -8.91 -19.21
C GLY A 329 -11.77 -8.94 -19.56
N THR A 330 -11.13 -10.12 -19.49
CA THR A 330 -9.71 -10.28 -19.85
C THR A 330 -9.44 -9.90 -21.31
N VAL A 331 -10.42 -10.10 -22.21
CA VAL A 331 -10.26 -9.83 -23.64
C VAL A 331 -9.94 -8.36 -23.88
N PHE A 332 -10.62 -7.46 -23.16
CA PHE A 332 -10.37 -6.03 -23.24
C PHE A 332 -8.99 -5.69 -22.67
N GLN A 333 -8.63 -6.23 -21.52
CA GLN A 333 -7.36 -5.90 -20.83
C GLN A 333 -6.13 -6.40 -21.58
N ARG A 334 -6.23 -7.57 -22.23
CA ARG A 334 -5.16 -8.12 -23.07
C ARG A 334 -4.93 -7.34 -24.38
N THR A 335 -5.74 -6.32 -24.67
CA THR A 335 -5.42 -5.36 -25.74
C THR A 335 -4.27 -4.42 -25.36
N PHE A 336 -3.94 -4.30 -24.07
CA PHE A 336 -2.86 -3.45 -23.57
C PHE A 336 -1.57 -4.27 -23.35
N PRO A 337 -0.47 -3.98 -24.07
CA PRO A 337 0.75 -4.80 -24.02
C PRO A 337 1.37 -4.95 -22.62
N HIS A 338 1.30 -3.89 -21.80
CA HIS A 338 1.83 -3.93 -20.43
C HIS A 338 1.05 -4.87 -19.51
N ILE A 339 -0.24 -5.11 -19.78
CA ILE A 339 -1.05 -6.09 -19.05
C ILE A 339 -0.71 -7.51 -19.50
N VAL A 340 -0.52 -7.74 -20.79
CA VAL A 340 -0.05 -9.03 -21.31
C VAL A 340 1.31 -9.39 -20.67
N GLU A 341 2.25 -8.43 -20.67
CA GLU A 341 3.54 -8.62 -20.03
C GLU A 341 3.43 -8.91 -18.52
N PHE A 342 2.56 -8.18 -17.81
CA PHE A 342 2.31 -8.41 -16.38
C PHE A 342 1.73 -9.81 -16.13
N ILE A 343 0.78 -10.25 -16.94
CA ILE A 343 0.18 -11.59 -16.83
C ILE A 343 1.28 -12.66 -16.99
N GLU A 344 2.02 -12.62 -18.09
CA GLU A 344 3.02 -13.64 -18.44
C GLU A 344 4.21 -13.65 -17.47
N LYS A 345 4.68 -12.46 -17.07
CA LYS A 345 5.91 -12.34 -16.26
C LYS A 345 5.66 -12.36 -14.76
N ASN A 346 4.44 -12.08 -14.31
CA ASN A 346 4.13 -11.98 -12.87
C ASN A 346 3.02 -12.96 -12.46
N MET A 347 1.80 -12.79 -12.97
CA MET A 347 0.63 -13.56 -12.51
C MET A 347 0.77 -15.06 -12.78
N GLU A 348 1.03 -15.44 -14.03
CA GLU A 348 1.17 -16.84 -14.44
C GLU A 348 2.32 -17.54 -13.72
N ARG A 349 3.37 -16.77 -13.37
CA ARG A 349 4.52 -17.28 -12.62
C ARG A 349 4.30 -17.34 -11.11
N GLY A 350 3.20 -16.80 -10.60
CA GLY A 350 2.88 -16.79 -9.18
C GLY A 350 3.74 -15.84 -8.34
N LEU A 351 4.48 -14.91 -8.96
CA LEU A 351 5.51 -14.13 -8.26
C LEU A 351 4.89 -13.17 -7.23
N SER A 352 3.79 -12.49 -7.56
CA SER A 352 3.13 -11.55 -6.66
C SER A 352 2.60 -12.20 -5.39
N PHE A 353 2.31 -13.50 -5.38
CA PHE A 353 1.67 -14.16 -4.24
C PHE A 353 2.61 -14.43 -3.07
N ARG A 354 3.94 -14.28 -3.21
CA ARG A 354 4.92 -14.68 -2.17
C ARG A 354 4.66 -14.04 -0.81
N HIS A 355 4.15 -12.82 -0.78
CA HIS A 355 3.76 -12.10 0.43
C HIS A 355 2.35 -11.54 0.28
N ARG A 356 1.55 -11.67 1.35
CA ARG A 356 0.17 -11.17 1.43
C ARG A 356 0.03 -10.21 2.60
N SER A 357 -0.77 -9.17 2.40
CA SER A 357 -1.36 -8.37 3.46
C SER A 357 -2.83 -8.07 3.19
N LEU A 358 -3.57 -7.73 4.25
CA LEU A 358 -4.92 -7.21 4.15
C LEU A 358 -4.93 -5.73 4.48
N TRP A 359 -5.77 -5.01 3.75
CA TRP A 359 -6.21 -3.69 4.15
C TRP A 359 -7.45 -3.84 5.05
N PRO A 360 -7.38 -3.51 6.35
CA PRO A 360 -8.38 -3.92 7.35
C PRO A 360 -9.69 -3.12 7.28
N ARG A 361 -9.91 -2.32 6.23
CA ARG A 361 -11.08 -1.46 6.07
C ARG A 361 -11.65 -1.55 4.67
N ALA A 362 -12.85 -2.10 4.54
CA ALA A 362 -13.60 -2.15 3.30
C ALA A 362 -14.72 -1.08 3.25
N ASP A 363 -14.81 -0.20 4.24
CA ASP A 363 -15.85 0.83 4.41
C ASP A 363 -15.52 2.18 3.73
N LEU A 364 -14.99 2.09 2.51
CA LEU A 364 -14.39 3.22 1.78
C LEU A 364 -15.39 4.30 1.35
N LEU A 365 -16.67 3.96 1.24
CA LEU A 365 -17.75 4.88 0.93
C LEU A 365 -18.39 5.48 2.18
N SER A 366 -18.50 4.71 3.26
CA SER A 366 -19.02 5.18 4.54
C SER A 366 -18.02 6.08 5.27
N HIS A 367 -16.72 5.75 5.18
CA HIS A 367 -15.63 6.46 5.84
C HIS A 367 -14.47 6.79 4.88
N PRO A 368 -14.69 7.67 3.87
CA PRO A 368 -13.66 8.04 2.90
C PRO A 368 -12.44 8.73 3.52
N GLU A 369 -12.57 9.30 4.71
CA GLU A 369 -11.48 9.94 5.45
C GLU A 369 -10.36 8.97 5.85
N PHE A 370 -10.62 7.66 5.87
CA PHE A 370 -9.62 6.66 6.20
C PHE A 370 -8.86 6.12 4.99
N SER A 371 -9.28 6.44 3.77
CA SER A 371 -8.62 6.00 2.56
C SER A 371 -7.21 6.61 2.41
N PRO A 372 -6.18 5.80 2.10
CA PRO A 372 -4.82 6.29 1.91
C PRO A 372 -4.71 7.10 0.60
N PRO A 373 -3.97 8.22 0.60
CA PRO A 373 -3.71 8.95 -0.62
C PRO A 373 -2.72 8.17 -1.49
N GLY A 374 -3.06 7.99 -2.77
CA GLY A 374 -2.14 7.43 -3.75
C GLY A 374 -1.62 6.04 -3.43
N HIS A 375 -2.40 5.15 -2.83
CA HIS A 375 -1.95 3.79 -2.52
C HIS A 375 -1.32 3.05 -3.72
N GLY A 376 -0.35 2.17 -3.44
CA GLY A 376 0.40 1.43 -4.46
C GLY A 376 1.49 2.27 -5.16
N SER A 377 1.76 3.47 -4.65
CA SER A 377 2.71 4.42 -5.25
C SER A 377 4.11 4.46 -4.63
N VAL A 378 4.27 3.89 -3.43
CA VAL A 378 5.46 4.07 -2.58
C VAL A 378 5.89 2.79 -1.85
N SER A 379 6.02 1.68 -2.58
CA SER A 379 6.47 0.38 -2.02
C SER A 379 5.66 -0.12 -0.81
N TYR A 380 4.38 0.29 -0.74
CA TYR A 380 3.48 0.14 0.40
C TYR A 380 4.06 0.71 1.70
N CYS A 381 3.38 1.68 2.29
CA CYS A 381 3.91 2.34 3.48
C CYS A 381 2.89 2.56 4.58
N GLU A 382 1.63 2.33 4.29
CA GLU A 382 0.53 2.46 5.22
C GLU A 382 0.75 1.56 6.42
N ALA A 383 0.72 2.15 7.62
CA ALA A 383 0.95 1.43 8.87
C ALA A 383 -0.21 0.48 9.20
N ASP A 384 -1.36 0.67 8.55
CA ASP A 384 -2.60 -0.10 8.77
C ASP A 384 -2.59 -1.45 8.05
N LEU A 385 -1.69 -1.69 7.11
CA LEU A 385 -1.57 -3.00 6.43
C LEU A 385 -1.24 -4.10 7.44
N VAL A 386 -2.02 -5.18 7.40
CA VAL A 386 -1.81 -6.37 8.24
C VAL A 386 -1.10 -7.43 7.42
N TRP A 387 0.16 -7.70 7.72
CA TRP A 387 0.99 -8.68 7.02
C TRP A 387 0.97 -10.04 7.71
N GLU A 388 1.24 -11.13 6.97
CA GLU A 388 1.43 -12.43 7.62
C GLU A 388 2.67 -12.40 8.53
N THR A 389 2.56 -12.95 9.74
CA THR A 389 3.62 -12.91 10.77
C THR A 389 4.95 -13.51 10.28
N ALA A 390 4.89 -14.49 9.37
CA ALA A 390 6.07 -15.10 8.77
C ALA A 390 6.95 -14.10 7.99
N HIS A 391 6.40 -12.96 7.57
CA HIS A 391 7.10 -11.97 6.74
C HIS A 391 7.84 -10.91 7.54
N ARG A 392 7.51 -10.70 8.83
CA ARG A 392 8.10 -9.64 9.67
C ARG A 392 9.62 -9.61 9.59
N ASP A 393 10.24 -10.77 9.83
CA ASP A 393 11.69 -10.92 9.89
C ASP A 393 12.30 -11.23 8.49
N ARG A 394 11.50 -11.17 7.43
CA ARG A 394 11.87 -11.39 6.02
C ARG A 394 11.74 -10.12 5.18
N GLY A 395 12.07 -8.98 5.77
CA GLY A 395 12.09 -7.68 5.08
C GLY A 395 10.80 -6.86 5.20
N PHE A 396 9.86 -7.23 6.09
CA PHE A 396 8.64 -6.46 6.34
C PHE A 396 8.62 -5.75 7.71
N GLY A 397 9.76 -5.71 8.42
CA GLY A 397 9.85 -5.13 9.77
C GLY A 397 9.47 -3.65 9.88
N MET A 398 9.33 -2.92 8.78
CA MET A 398 8.82 -1.55 8.75
C MET A 398 7.30 -1.44 8.97
N PHE A 399 6.55 -2.55 8.95
CA PHE A 399 5.11 -2.55 9.17
C PHE A 399 4.73 -2.84 10.63
N ARG A 400 3.57 -2.36 11.03
CA ARG A 400 3.12 -2.35 12.42
C ARG A 400 2.32 -3.60 12.80
N TYR A 401 1.48 -4.09 11.90
CA TYR A 401 0.55 -5.16 12.20
C TYR A 401 0.94 -6.45 11.51
N PHE A 402 0.95 -7.52 12.30
CA PHE A 402 1.18 -8.88 11.83
C PHE A 402 0.15 -9.81 12.43
N ALA A 403 -0.32 -10.76 11.63
CA ALA A 403 -1.30 -11.75 12.06
C ALA A 403 -0.95 -13.15 11.56
N ASP A 404 -1.54 -14.17 12.16
CA ASP A 404 -1.45 -15.56 11.71
C ASP A 404 -2.62 -15.91 10.79
N SER A 405 -2.68 -17.17 10.34
CA SER A 405 -3.73 -17.65 9.45
C SER A 405 -5.14 -17.46 10.00
N ASP A 406 -5.34 -17.44 11.33
CA ASP A 406 -6.67 -17.35 11.90
C ASP A 406 -7.29 -15.99 11.57
N TYR A 407 -6.50 -14.92 11.54
CA TYR A 407 -6.93 -13.60 11.08
C TYR A 407 -7.27 -13.58 9.59
N PHE A 408 -6.40 -14.16 8.75
CA PHE A 408 -6.56 -14.14 7.29
C PHE A 408 -7.67 -15.07 6.81
N GLU A 409 -8.03 -16.11 7.55
CA GLU A 409 -9.07 -17.07 7.15
C GLU A 409 -10.37 -16.90 7.93
N ALA A 410 -10.42 -15.99 8.91
CA ALA A 410 -11.63 -15.68 9.67
C ALA A 410 -12.80 -15.30 8.75
N ALA A 411 -13.96 -15.92 9.00
CA ALA A 411 -15.22 -15.53 8.36
C ALA A 411 -15.56 -14.06 8.67
N PRO A 412 -16.24 -13.34 7.76
CA PRO A 412 -16.70 -11.99 8.04
C PRO A 412 -17.65 -12.01 9.25
N GLN A 413 -17.43 -11.09 10.18
CA GLN A 413 -18.36 -10.88 11.30
C GLN A 413 -19.49 -9.93 10.86
N PRO A 414 -20.75 -10.21 11.25
CA PRO A 414 -21.93 -9.46 10.81
C PRO A 414 -22.05 -8.04 11.39
#